data_AF-A0A5D3JN67-F1
#
_entry.id   AF-A0A5D3JN67-F1
#
_cell.length_a   1.000
_cell.length_b   1.000
_cell.length_c   1.000
_cell.angle_alpha   90.00
_cell.angle_beta   90.00
_cell.angle_gamma   90.00
#
_symmetry.space_group_name_H-M   'P 1'
#
loop_
_entity.id
_entity.type
_entity.pdbx_description
1 polymer ?
#
loop_
_entity_poly.entity_id
_entity_poly.type
_entity_poly.pdbx_seq_one_letter_code
_entity_poly.pdbx_strand_id
1 'polypeptide(L)'
;MITRALVALGQRPDYARIARHVINIDELFIDYARVFLPSHDRQAWDNVVRIAGGITEKNTPRNLQGRDSYVVALEQYLSTTRLHDTILDGLRTAVRYDKTYFDKIVASLLPLLEKLTTRKISQLLAPDYGDLNDPRPVFNWQQAIRQRAIIYVGLDALSDAEIAAAVGNSMFADLVSVAGHIYKHGVMDGLPQTEENPAINLHCDEFSELMGDEFIPLINKGGGAGVEVTAYTQTLSDIEACIGDRAKADQVVGNFNSRIMMRVRESATVELLTKQLPQVDVLSNSISSGVADSADAQGNISFSSNTQDRMSSIQVPLLEPASLVQLPKGQAFALLEGGQLWKLRIPLPDAAHDPLMPESITHIARYMEKQYDSTPIWWDRPETVVTAKNDPILWLNDSETTEKQTDDTPDTPPARER
;
A
#
# COMPACT_ATOMS: atom_id res chain seq x y z
N MET A 1 -11.29 7.41 20.39
CA MET A 1 -12.37 7.51 21.41
C MET A 1 -13.71 7.10 20.83
N ILE A 2 -14.25 7.81 19.82
CA ILE A 2 -15.53 7.50 19.16
C ILE A 2 -15.59 6.02 18.75
N THR A 3 -14.58 5.53 18.03
CA THR A 3 -14.46 4.12 17.63
C THR A 3 -14.56 3.15 18.81
N ARG A 4 -13.92 3.47 19.95
CA ARG A 4 -13.95 2.62 21.16
C ARG A 4 -15.33 2.62 21.82
N ALA A 5 -16.00 3.77 21.86
CA ALA A 5 -17.36 3.88 22.37
C ALA A 5 -18.36 3.10 21.51
N LEU A 6 -18.24 3.17 20.18
CA LEU A 6 -19.06 2.38 19.25
C LEU A 6 -18.87 0.88 19.49
N VAL A 7 -17.63 0.40 19.57
CA VAL A 7 -17.35 -1.02 19.86
C VAL A 7 -17.95 -1.45 21.21
N ALA A 8 -17.82 -0.63 22.25
CA ALA A 8 -18.38 -0.92 23.56
C ALA A 8 -19.93 -0.95 23.58
N LEU A 9 -20.56 -0.19 22.68
CA LEU A 9 -22.01 -0.25 22.42
C LEU A 9 -22.42 -1.44 21.55
N GLY A 10 -21.50 -2.33 21.18
CA GLY A 10 -21.75 -3.44 20.27
C GLY A 10 -21.96 -3.00 18.82
N GLN A 11 -21.66 -1.74 18.50
CA GLN A 11 -21.79 -1.19 17.17
C GLN A 11 -20.45 -1.31 16.42
N ARG A 12 -20.52 -1.79 15.18
CA ARG A 12 -19.36 -1.76 14.30
C ARG A 12 -18.97 -0.32 13.96
N PRO A 13 -17.71 0.09 14.16
CA PRO A 13 -17.25 1.39 13.70
C PRO A 13 -17.14 1.41 12.17
N ASP A 14 -17.69 2.45 11.57
CA ASP A 14 -17.52 2.78 10.16
C ASP A 14 -17.35 4.30 10.01
N TYR A 15 -16.84 4.77 8.87
CA TYR A 15 -16.57 6.19 8.65
C TYR A 15 -17.84 7.05 8.71
N ALA A 16 -19.00 6.52 8.33
CA ALA A 16 -20.27 7.25 8.34
C ALA A 16 -20.77 7.51 9.78
N ARG A 17 -20.70 6.50 10.65
CA ARG A 17 -21.01 6.60 12.08
C ARG A 17 -20.01 7.50 12.77
N ILE A 18 -18.73 7.39 12.43
CA ILE A 18 -17.71 8.31 12.95
C ILE A 18 -18.04 9.74 12.55
N ALA A 19 -18.34 10.02 11.28
CA ALA A 19 -18.72 11.36 10.80
C ALA A 19 -19.95 11.91 11.53
N ARG A 20 -20.99 11.08 11.72
CA ARG A 20 -22.19 11.44 12.48
C ARG A 20 -21.87 11.85 13.91
N HIS A 21 -21.07 11.06 14.62
CA HIS A 21 -20.72 11.32 16.01
C HIS A 21 -19.62 12.38 16.20
N VAL A 22 -18.86 12.68 15.13
CA VAL A 22 -17.97 13.85 15.08
C VAL A 22 -18.80 15.14 15.00
N ILE A 23 -19.96 15.15 14.34
CA ILE A 23 -20.86 16.31 14.37
C ILE A 23 -21.66 16.36 15.67
N ASN A 24 -22.17 15.20 16.12
CA ASN A 24 -23.02 15.08 17.30
C ASN A 24 -22.44 14.11 18.32
N ILE A 25 -21.45 14.60 19.08
CA ILE A 25 -20.81 13.82 20.15
C ILE A 25 -21.73 13.60 21.35
N ASP A 26 -22.73 14.47 21.51
CA ASP A 26 -23.69 14.44 22.62
C ASP A 26 -24.52 13.16 22.58
N GLU A 27 -24.99 12.76 21.40
CA GLU A 27 -25.74 11.51 21.19
C GLU A 27 -24.93 10.29 21.66
N LEU A 28 -23.66 10.20 21.25
CA LEU A 28 -22.78 9.09 21.63
C LEU A 28 -22.49 9.06 23.14
N PHE A 29 -22.36 10.24 23.76
CA PHE A 29 -22.17 10.34 25.21
C PHE A 29 -23.39 9.85 25.99
N ILE A 30 -24.58 10.24 25.56
CA ILE A 30 -25.85 9.81 26.16
C ILE A 30 -26.02 8.30 26.01
N ASP A 31 -25.85 7.76 24.81
CA ASP A 31 -26.03 6.34 24.52
C ASP A 31 -25.04 5.47 25.30
N TYR A 32 -23.76 5.87 25.31
CA TYR A 32 -22.73 5.18 26.08
C TYR A 32 -23.04 5.21 27.59
N ALA A 33 -23.39 6.37 28.14
CA ALA A 33 -23.73 6.49 29.55
C ALA A 33 -24.98 5.67 29.91
N ARG A 34 -25.97 5.59 29.01
CA ARG A 34 -27.18 4.78 29.22
C ARG A 34 -26.89 3.29 29.38
N VAL A 35 -25.90 2.77 28.66
CA VAL A 35 -25.50 1.35 28.77
C VAL A 35 -24.53 1.13 29.95
N PHE A 36 -23.59 2.05 30.13
CA PHE A 36 -22.52 1.91 31.12
C PHE A 36 -22.98 2.14 32.56
N LEU A 37 -23.79 3.17 32.83
CA LEU A 37 -24.19 3.58 34.18
C LEU A 37 -25.01 2.50 34.93
N PRO A 38 -26.04 1.86 34.31
CA PRO A 38 -26.81 0.80 34.97
C PRO A 38 -25.97 -0.42 35.36
N SER A 39 -24.84 -0.64 34.69
CA SER A 39 -23.90 -1.72 35.00
C SER A 39 -23.13 -1.46 36.31
N HIS A 40 -23.03 -0.21 36.75
CA HIS A 40 -22.37 0.18 38.01
C HIS A 40 -23.38 0.46 39.13
N ASP A 41 -24.46 1.16 38.81
CA ASP A 41 -25.58 1.42 39.72
C ASP A 41 -26.88 1.36 38.94
N ARG A 42 -27.75 0.42 39.33
CA ARG A 42 -29.02 0.14 38.65
C ARG A 42 -29.97 1.33 38.63
N GLN A 43 -29.83 2.28 39.56
CA GLN A 43 -30.61 3.52 39.64
C GLN A 43 -29.89 4.74 39.05
N ALA A 44 -28.64 4.60 38.59
CA ALA A 44 -27.85 5.72 38.09
C ALA A 44 -28.54 6.45 36.93
N TRP A 45 -29.09 5.69 35.99
CA TRP A 45 -29.78 6.29 34.85
C TRP A 45 -31.08 7.01 35.25
N ASP A 46 -31.86 6.44 36.18
CA ASP A 46 -33.08 7.08 36.69
C ASP A 46 -32.76 8.39 37.44
N ASN A 47 -31.63 8.42 38.14
CA ASN A 47 -31.11 9.64 38.77
C ASN A 47 -30.75 10.70 37.73
N VAL A 48 -30.10 10.32 36.63
CA VAL A 48 -29.79 11.22 35.50
C VAL A 48 -31.07 11.75 34.87
N VAL A 49 -32.09 10.91 34.62
CA VAL A 49 -33.39 11.32 34.08
C VAL A 49 -34.08 12.34 35.00
N ARG A 50 -34.04 12.11 36.32
CA ARG A 50 -34.60 13.04 37.32
C ARG A 50 -33.88 14.38 37.34
N ILE A 51 -32.55 14.37 37.24
CA ILE A 51 -31.75 15.60 37.14
C ILE A 51 -32.11 16.32 35.83
N ALA A 52 -32.19 15.61 34.71
CA ALA A 52 -32.53 16.17 33.39
C ALA A 52 -33.88 16.89 33.39
N GLY A 53 -34.90 16.33 34.05
CA GLY A 53 -36.22 16.95 34.18
C GLY A 53 -36.24 18.27 34.98
N GLY A 54 -35.20 18.56 35.77
CA GLY A 54 -35.05 19.80 36.54
C GLY A 54 -34.15 20.85 35.88
N ILE A 55 -33.58 20.57 34.70
CA ILE A 55 -32.63 21.46 34.04
C ILE A 55 -33.38 22.56 33.29
N THR A 56 -32.97 23.80 33.56
CA THR A 56 -33.47 25.01 32.91
C THR A 56 -32.29 25.83 32.43
N GLU A 57 -32.48 26.68 31.42
CA GLU A 57 -31.40 27.54 30.88
C GLU A 57 -30.68 28.36 31.95
N LYS A 58 -31.36 28.69 33.06
CA LYS A 58 -30.79 29.44 34.19
C LYS A 58 -29.84 28.62 35.07
N ASN A 59 -30.05 27.31 35.15
CA ASN A 59 -29.25 26.39 35.97
C ASN A 59 -28.16 25.67 35.17
N THR A 60 -28.13 25.87 33.85
CA THR A 60 -27.12 25.28 32.96
C THR A 60 -25.81 26.08 33.01
N PRO A 61 -24.66 25.44 33.28
CA PRO A 61 -23.34 26.06 33.18
C PRO A 61 -23.11 26.71 31.81
N ARG A 62 -22.46 27.89 31.76
CA ARG A 62 -22.26 28.68 30.53
C ARG A 62 -21.62 27.88 29.38
N ASN A 63 -20.71 26.97 29.69
CA ASN A 63 -20.03 26.11 28.72
C ASN A 63 -20.90 24.98 28.14
N LEU A 64 -22.08 24.72 28.73
CA LEU A 64 -23.03 23.70 28.29
C LEU A 64 -24.37 24.29 27.82
N GLN A 65 -24.48 25.63 27.75
CA GLN A 65 -25.69 26.29 27.25
C GLN A 65 -25.93 25.94 25.78
N GLY A 66 -27.16 25.55 25.45
CA GLY A 66 -27.56 25.13 24.10
C GLY A 66 -27.32 23.65 23.76
N ARG A 67 -26.80 22.84 24.71
CA ARG A 67 -26.70 21.38 24.57
C ARG A 67 -27.92 20.66 25.15
N ASP A 68 -28.04 19.37 24.86
CA ASP A 68 -29.14 18.53 25.36
C ASP A 68 -29.16 18.48 26.90
N SER A 69 -30.36 18.56 27.48
CA SER A 69 -30.62 18.41 28.91
C SER A 69 -29.96 17.17 29.54
N TYR A 70 -29.92 16.04 28.83
CA TYR A 70 -29.30 14.81 29.29
C TYR A 70 -27.79 14.93 29.45
N VAL A 71 -27.12 15.70 28.57
CA VAL A 71 -25.67 15.94 28.66
C VAL A 71 -25.33 16.73 29.93
N VAL A 72 -26.12 17.76 30.22
CA VAL A 72 -25.97 18.59 31.42
C VAL A 72 -26.25 17.76 32.69
N ALA A 73 -27.27 16.91 32.65
CA ALA A 73 -27.61 16.01 33.76
C ALA A 73 -26.50 14.98 34.03
N LEU A 74 -25.94 14.39 32.96
CA LEU A 74 -24.82 13.47 33.05
C LEU A 74 -23.58 14.16 33.64
N GLU A 75 -23.31 15.40 33.25
CA GLU A 75 -22.18 16.15 33.81
C GLU A 75 -22.34 16.38 35.32
N GLN A 76 -23.52 16.81 35.77
CA GLN A 76 -23.81 17.03 37.19
C GLN A 76 -23.74 15.73 38.00
N TYR A 77 -24.28 14.65 37.45
CA TYR A 77 -24.25 13.32 38.07
C TYR A 77 -22.83 12.78 38.19
N LEU A 78 -22.01 12.89 37.13
CA LEU A 78 -20.61 12.43 37.12
C LEU A 78 -19.66 13.37 37.87
N SER A 79 -20.11 14.57 38.26
CA SER A 79 -19.36 15.48 39.14
C SER A 79 -19.53 15.13 40.61
N THR A 80 -20.65 14.50 40.98
CA THR A 80 -20.93 14.04 42.34
C THR A 80 -20.51 12.58 42.55
N THR A 81 -20.58 11.77 41.50
CA THR A 81 -20.23 10.34 41.53
C THR A 81 -18.85 10.13 40.94
N ARG A 82 -17.91 9.56 41.71
CA ARG A 82 -16.58 9.19 41.20
C ARG A 82 -16.67 7.84 40.49
N LEU A 83 -16.80 7.88 39.17
CA LEU A 83 -16.69 6.71 38.30
C LEU A 83 -15.43 6.85 37.46
N HIS A 84 -14.72 5.73 37.27
CA HIS A 84 -13.51 5.68 36.46
C HIS A 84 -13.77 4.79 35.25
N ASP A 85 -13.93 5.43 34.09
CA ASP A 85 -13.94 4.74 32.81
C ASP A 85 -13.28 5.61 31.75
N THR A 86 -12.30 5.02 31.07
CA THR A 86 -11.49 5.74 30.08
C THR A 86 -12.30 6.25 28.90
N ILE A 87 -13.38 5.56 28.52
CA ILE A 87 -14.26 5.95 27.41
C ILE A 87 -15.21 7.06 27.88
N LEU A 88 -15.87 6.88 29.02
CA LEU A 88 -16.77 7.87 29.61
C LEU A 88 -16.06 9.19 29.90
N ASP A 89 -14.86 9.14 30.48
CA ASP A 89 -14.05 10.33 30.79
C ASP A 89 -13.57 11.03 29.51
N GLY A 90 -13.23 10.25 28.48
CA GLY A 90 -12.92 10.78 27.16
C GLY A 90 -14.11 11.54 26.57
N LEU A 91 -15.29 10.90 26.51
CA LEU A 91 -16.52 11.50 25.96
C LEU A 91 -16.94 12.73 26.76
N ARG A 92 -16.86 12.66 28.09
CA ARG A 92 -17.13 13.79 28.99
C ARG A 92 -16.18 14.96 28.72
N THR A 93 -14.90 14.69 28.47
CA THR A 93 -13.91 15.72 28.11
C THR A 93 -14.22 16.32 26.74
N ALA A 94 -14.62 15.49 25.76
CA ALA A 94 -15.01 15.93 24.43
C ALA A 94 -16.19 16.92 24.47
N VAL A 95 -17.20 16.61 25.29
CA VAL A 95 -18.38 17.46 25.52
C VAL A 95 -18.01 18.78 26.22
N ARG A 96 -16.99 18.77 27.09
CA ARG A 96 -16.55 19.95 27.85
C ARG A 96 -15.70 20.93 27.05
N TYR A 97 -15.11 20.52 25.93
CA TYR A 97 -14.36 21.45 25.07
C TYR A 97 -15.28 22.52 24.50
N ASP A 98 -14.73 23.73 24.36
CA ASP A 98 -15.45 24.85 23.76
C ASP A 98 -15.81 24.52 22.30
N LYS A 99 -17.00 24.96 21.89
CA LYS A 99 -17.57 24.77 20.56
C LYS A 99 -16.57 25.13 19.47
N THR A 100 -15.82 26.22 19.68
CA THR A 100 -14.78 26.72 18.77
C THR A 100 -13.60 25.74 18.53
N TYR A 101 -13.20 24.95 19.53
CA TYR A 101 -12.13 23.96 19.37
C TYR A 101 -12.61 22.75 18.57
N PHE A 102 -13.85 22.31 18.86
CA PHE A 102 -14.46 21.20 18.16
C PHE A 102 -14.78 21.57 16.71
N ASP A 103 -15.28 22.79 16.46
CA ASP A 103 -15.52 23.32 15.12
C ASP A 103 -14.25 23.31 14.25
N LYS A 104 -13.05 23.52 14.83
CA LYS A 104 -11.78 23.41 14.09
C LYS A 104 -11.44 21.97 13.71
N ILE A 105 -11.68 21.02 14.62
CA ILE A 105 -11.47 19.58 14.35
C ILE A 105 -12.47 19.09 13.32
N VAL A 106 -13.74 19.48 13.45
CA VAL A 106 -14.80 19.17 12.48
C VAL A 106 -14.45 19.79 11.12
N ALA A 107 -14.01 21.04 11.07
CA ALA A 107 -13.65 21.70 9.81
C ALA A 107 -12.46 21.03 9.09
N SER A 108 -11.52 20.39 9.78
CA SER A 108 -10.41 19.68 9.15
C SER A 108 -10.70 18.20 8.87
N LEU A 109 -11.45 17.52 9.73
CA LEU A 109 -11.71 16.08 9.64
C LEU A 109 -12.94 15.73 8.80
N LEU A 110 -14.01 16.55 8.89
CA LEU A 110 -15.28 16.26 8.24
C LEU A 110 -15.17 16.23 6.71
N PRO A 111 -14.45 17.14 6.01
CA PRO A 111 -14.31 17.08 4.56
C PRO A 111 -13.71 15.75 4.09
N LEU A 112 -12.70 15.25 4.81
CA LEU A 112 -12.08 13.96 4.51
C LEU A 112 -13.06 12.81 4.74
N LEU A 113 -13.80 12.82 5.85
CA LEU A 113 -14.81 11.80 6.13
C LEU A 113 -15.96 11.81 5.12
N GLU A 114 -16.40 12.99 4.67
CA GLU A 114 -17.42 13.14 3.61
C GLU A 114 -16.92 12.52 2.30
N LYS A 115 -15.66 12.79 1.93
CA LYS A 115 -15.01 12.18 0.76
C LYS A 115 -14.91 10.65 0.88
N LEU A 116 -14.53 10.13 2.03
CA LEU A 116 -14.42 8.68 2.27
C LEU A 116 -15.77 7.97 2.38
N THR A 117 -16.83 8.71 2.71
CA THR A 117 -18.21 8.18 2.82
C THR A 117 -19.00 8.33 1.52
N THR A 118 -18.35 8.76 0.43
CA THR A 118 -19.02 8.89 -0.88
C THR A 118 -19.34 7.51 -1.48
N ARG A 119 -20.63 7.26 -1.77
CA ARG A 119 -21.22 6.07 -2.44
C ARG A 119 -20.32 4.84 -2.55
N LYS A 120 -19.52 4.73 -3.62
CA LYS A 120 -18.74 3.52 -3.93
C LYS A 120 -17.59 3.29 -2.95
N ILE A 121 -16.95 4.35 -2.48
CA ILE A 121 -15.82 4.26 -1.53
C ILE A 121 -16.32 3.80 -0.17
N SER A 122 -17.43 4.37 0.30
CA SER A 122 -18.05 3.93 1.56
C SER A 122 -18.41 2.45 1.52
N GLN A 123 -18.95 1.97 0.40
CA GLN A 123 -19.33 0.58 0.23
C GLN A 123 -18.13 -0.37 0.18
N LEU A 124 -16.93 0.12 -0.16
CA LEU A 124 -15.69 -0.65 -0.16
C LEU A 124 -15.05 -0.69 1.23
N LEU A 125 -15.00 0.46 1.92
CA LEU A 125 -14.38 0.59 3.24
C LEU A 125 -15.28 0.08 4.38
N ALA A 126 -16.60 0.18 4.20
CA ALA A 126 -17.60 -0.24 5.17
C ALA A 126 -18.72 -1.02 4.46
N PRO A 127 -18.44 -2.26 4.02
CA PRO A 127 -19.46 -3.11 3.41
C PRO A 127 -20.55 -3.49 4.41
N ASP A 128 -21.78 -3.65 3.93
CA ASP A 128 -22.90 -4.13 4.74
C ASP A 128 -22.93 -5.67 4.74
N TYR A 129 -22.59 -6.25 5.89
CA TYR A 129 -22.57 -7.70 6.07
C TYR A 129 -23.96 -8.31 6.15
N GLY A 130 -24.99 -7.49 6.35
CA GLY A 130 -26.39 -7.91 6.37
C GLY A 130 -27.05 -7.89 4.99
N ASP A 131 -26.42 -7.29 3.99
CA ASP A 131 -26.96 -7.25 2.63
C ASP A 131 -26.65 -8.55 1.89
N LEU A 132 -27.59 -9.49 1.95
CA LEU A 132 -27.50 -10.76 1.25
C LEU A 132 -27.58 -10.63 -0.28
N ASN A 133 -27.95 -9.45 -0.80
CA ASN A 133 -28.00 -9.19 -2.24
C ASN A 133 -26.75 -8.48 -2.76
N ASP A 134 -25.79 -8.16 -1.90
CA ASP A 134 -24.50 -7.61 -2.33
C ASP A 134 -23.63 -8.75 -2.88
N PRO A 135 -23.36 -8.80 -4.20
CA PRO A 135 -22.58 -9.89 -4.78
C PRO A 135 -21.09 -9.78 -4.44
N ARG A 136 -20.64 -8.69 -3.82
CA ARG A 136 -19.22 -8.42 -3.60
C ARG A 136 -18.68 -9.28 -2.46
N PRO A 137 -17.53 -9.97 -2.65
CA PRO A 137 -16.91 -10.71 -1.58
C PRO A 137 -16.37 -9.75 -0.52
N VAL A 138 -16.82 -9.91 0.72
CA VAL A 138 -16.30 -9.16 1.85
C VAL A 138 -15.18 -9.97 2.52
N PHE A 139 -13.98 -9.40 2.57
CA PHE A 139 -12.80 -10.07 3.13
C PHE A 139 -12.04 -9.17 4.10
N ASN A 140 -11.11 -9.77 4.84
CA ASN A 140 -10.07 -9.06 5.59
C ASN A 140 -8.68 -9.60 5.22
N TRP A 141 -7.61 -8.90 5.58
CA TRP A 141 -6.25 -9.31 5.23
C TRP A 141 -5.89 -10.70 5.76
N GLN A 142 -6.36 -11.09 6.95
CA GLN A 142 -6.09 -12.43 7.48
C GLN A 142 -6.69 -13.53 6.60
N GLN A 143 -7.94 -13.36 6.17
CA GLN A 143 -8.62 -14.28 5.24
C GLN A 143 -7.89 -14.32 3.90
N ALA A 144 -7.55 -13.16 3.34
CA ALA A 144 -6.83 -13.07 2.07
C ALA A 144 -5.46 -13.78 2.12
N ILE A 145 -4.69 -13.56 3.18
CA ILE A 145 -3.37 -14.18 3.38
C ILE A 145 -3.51 -15.70 3.53
N ARG A 146 -4.48 -16.18 4.33
CA ARG A 146 -4.74 -17.62 4.52
C ARG A 146 -5.18 -18.33 3.24
N GLN A 147 -5.93 -17.61 2.39
CA GLN A 147 -6.37 -18.08 1.08
C GLN A 147 -5.32 -17.91 -0.01
N ARG A 148 -4.19 -17.26 0.28
CA ARG A 148 -3.16 -16.89 -0.71
C ARG A 148 -3.77 -16.11 -1.89
N ALA A 149 -4.70 -15.22 -1.56
CA ALA A 149 -5.42 -14.43 -2.54
C ALA A 149 -4.50 -13.41 -3.23
N ILE A 150 -4.77 -13.15 -4.50
CA ILE A 150 -4.17 -12.04 -5.25
C ILE A 150 -5.11 -10.85 -5.12
N ILE A 151 -4.59 -9.74 -4.59
CA ILE A 151 -5.35 -8.51 -4.42
C ILE A 151 -4.72 -7.43 -5.29
N TYR A 152 -5.52 -6.88 -6.21
CA TYR A 152 -5.15 -5.73 -7.00
C TYR A 152 -5.83 -4.47 -6.45
N VAL A 153 -5.06 -3.42 -6.22
CA VAL A 153 -5.55 -2.17 -5.65
C VAL A 153 -5.23 -1.03 -6.63
N GLY A 154 -6.27 -0.50 -7.27
CA GLY A 154 -6.17 0.70 -8.09
C GLY A 154 -6.56 1.93 -7.29
N LEU A 155 -5.58 2.66 -6.77
CA LEU A 155 -5.78 3.96 -6.14
C LEU A 155 -5.76 5.00 -7.27
N ASP A 156 -6.93 5.54 -7.66
CA ASP A 156 -7.08 6.55 -8.71
C ASP A 156 -6.53 7.92 -8.25
N ALA A 157 -5.23 7.96 -7.93
CA ALA A 157 -4.53 9.08 -7.31
C ALA A 157 -4.49 10.32 -8.20
N LEU A 158 -4.51 10.13 -9.52
CA LEU A 158 -4.63 11.21 -10.51
C LEU A 158 -5.95 11.97 -10.38
N SER A 159 -7.03 11.29 -9.99
CA SER A 159 -8.36 11.91 -9.87
C SER A 159 -8.58 12.56 -8.50
N ASP A 160 -8.18 11.90 -7.41
CA ASP A 160 -8.22 12.48 -6.06
C ASP A 160 -7.09 11.90 -5.19
N ALA A 161 -5.94 12.59 -5.20
CA ALA A 161 -4.75 12.20 -4.44
C ALA A 161 -4.99 12.17 -2.92
N GLU A 162 -5.88 13.01 -2.39
CA GLU A 162 -6.16 13.06 -0.95
C GLU A 162 -6.93 11.80 -0.51
N ILE A 163 -7.93 11.38 -1.29
CA ILE A 163 -8.66 10.13 -1.05
C ILE A 163 -7.75 8.93 -1.27
N ALA A 164 -6.99 8.90 -2.36
CA ALA A 164 -6.08 7.81 -2.67
C ALA A 164 -5.05 7.61 -1.54
N ALA A 165 -4.44 8.69 -1.05
CA ALA A 165 -3.52 8.65 0.08
C ALA A 165 -4.22 8.18 1.37
N ALA A 166 -5.41 8.69 1.68
CA ALA A 166 -6.14 8.28 2.88
C ALA A 166 -6.54 6.80 2.87
N VAL A 167 -7.05 6.30 1.74
CA VAL A 167 -7.41 4.89 1.55
C VAL A 167 -6.17 4.00 1.57
N GLY A 168 -5.12 4.40 0.86
CA GLY A 168 -3.84 3.69 0.83
C GLY A 168 -3.20 3.58 2.21
N ASN A 169 -3.08 4.69 2.94
CA ASN A 169 -2.52 4.69 4.29
C ASN A 169 -3.36 3.86 5.27
N SER A 170 -4.70 3.92 5.17
CA SER A 170 -5.57 3.07 5.99
C SER A 170 -5.37 1.59 5.69
N MET A 171 -5.21 1.24 4.41
CA MET A 171 -4.95 -0.12 3.96
C MET A 171 -3.61 -0.64 4.50
N PHE A 172 -2.54 0.17 4.40
CA PHE A 172 -1.23 -0.20 4.92
C PHE A 172 -1.20 -0.29 6.43
N ALA A 173 -1.90 0.61 7.14
CA ALA A 173 -2.02 0.55 8.59
C ALA A 173 -2.65 -0.78 9.05
N ASP A 174 -3.70 -1.23 8.36
CA ASP A 174 -4.33 -2.52 8.65
C ASP A 174 -3.40 -3.69 8.33
N LEU A 175 -2.69 -3.63 7.19
CA LEU A 175 -1.71 -4.65 6.83
C LEU A 175 -0.54 -4.73 7.83
N VAL A 176 -0.05 -3.60 8.33
CA VAL A 176 0.98 -3.54 9.39
C VAL A 176 0.48 -4.15 10.68
N SER A 177 -0.77 -3.88 11.05
CA SER A 177 -1.40 -4.49 12.22
C SER A 177 -1.48 -6.01 12.08
N VAL A 178 -1.91 -6.49 10.92
CA VAL A 178 -2.01 -7.93 10.61
C VAL A 178 -0.63 -8.59 10.55
N ALA A 179 0.36 -7.95 9.94
CA ALA A 179 1.75 -8.42 9.96
C ALA A 179 2.28 -8.51 11.40
N GLY A 180 2.00 -7.51 12.24
CA GLY A 180 2.36 -7.52 13.66
C GLY A 180 1.68 -8.64 14.46
N HIS A 181 0.44 -9.00 14.09
CA HIS A 181 -0.27 -10.13 14.67
C HIS A 181 0.32 -11.47 14.20
N ILE A 182 0.55 -11.64 12.90
CA ILE A 182 1.18 -12.84 12.30
C ILE A 182 2.56 -13.09 12.91
N TYR A 183 3.36 -12.04 13.09
CA TYR A 183 4.67 -12.14 13.72
C TYR A 183 4.61 -12.72 15.14
N LYS A 184 3.56 -12.37 15.91
CA LYS A 184 3.42 -12.79 17.31
C LYS A 184 2.75 -14.14 17.49
N HIS A 185 1.75 -14.45 16.66
CA HIS A 185 0.84 -15.56 16.88
C HIS A 185 0.82 -16.58 15.73
N GLY A 186 1.47 -16.27 14.61
CA GLY A 186 1.40 -17.06 13.37
C GLY A 186 0.12 -16.79 12.58
N VAL A 187 0.11 -17.22 11.31
CA VAL A 187 -1.03 -17.01 10.39
C VAL A 187 -2.27 -17.81 10.81
N MET A 188 -2.07 -18.96 11.45
CA MET A 188 -3.13 -19.89 11.85
C MET A 188 -3.54 -19.74 13.32
N ASP A 189 -3.29 -18.58 13.95
CA ASP A 189 -3.73 -18.32 15.32
C ASP A 189 -5.23 -18.61 15.49
N GLY A 190 -5.56 -19.43 16.50
CA GLY A 190 -6.91 -19.92 16.78
C GLY A 190 -7.39 -21.13 15.95
N LEU A 191 -6.56 -21.70 15.07
CA LEU A 191 -6.89 -22.89 14.26
C LEU A 191 -6.01 -24.10 14.64
N PRO A 192 -6.52 -25.34 14.49
CA PRO A 192 -5.79 -26.56 14.86
C PRO A 192 -4.60 -26.88 13.93
N GLN A 193 -4.48 -26.19 12.80
CA GLN A 193 -3.44 -26.43 11.80
C GLN A 193 -2.25 -25.50 12.04
N THR A 194 -1.04 -26.07 12.00
CA THR A 194 0.21 -25.31 11.97
C THR A 194 0.73 -25.35 10.54
N GLU A 195 0.46 -24.31 9.75
CA GLU A 195 1.11 -24.09 8.45
C GLU A 195 2.24 -23.06 8.62
N GLU A 196 3.26 -23.15 7.77
CA GLU A 196 4.25 -22.08 7.65
C GLU A 196 3.59 -20.78 7.20
N ASN A 197 4.10 -19.65 7.70
CA ASN A 197 3.63 -18.33 7.27
C ASN A 197 3.91 -18.18 5.77
N PRO A 198 2.89 -17.94 4.91
CA PRO A 198 3.10 -17.75 3.50
C PRO A 198 3.83 -16.42 3.26
N ALA A 199 4.63 -16.37 2.20
CA ALA A 199 5.22 -15.12 1.73
C ALA A 199 4.11 -14.17 1.24
N ILE A 200 4.12 -12.93 1.74
CA ILE A 200 3.18 -11.87 1.38
C ILE A 200 3.94 -10.92 0.45
N ASN A 201 3.77 -11.12 -0.86
CA ASN A 201 4.39 -10.28 -1.88
C ASN A 201 3.60 -8.99 -2.06
N LEU A 202 4.20 -7.87 -1.65
CA LEU A 202 3.63 -6.54 -1.80
C LEU A 202 4.35 -5.79 -2.92
N HIS A 203 3.64 -5.58 -4.03
CA HIS A 203 4.12 -4.79 -5.15
C HIS A 203 3.51 -3.39 -5.08
N CYS A 204 4.36 -2.38 -4.91
CA CYS A 204 3.96 -0.98 -4.82
C CYS A 204 4.43 -0.24 -6.06
N ASP A 205 3.51 -0.01 -7.00
CA ASP A 205 3.76 0.93 -8.10
C ASP A 205 3.72 2.37 -7.58
N GLU A 206 4.46 3.25 -8.24
CA GLU A 206 4.59 4.67 -7.85
C GLU A 206 4.79 4.87 -6.35
N PHE A 207 5.79 4.18 -5.81
CA PHE A 207 6.06 4.09 -4.38
C PHE A 207 6.12 5.44 -3.67
N SER A 208 6.61 6.50 -4.33
CA SER A 208 6.66 7.85 -3.80
C SER A 208 5.29 8.41 -3.39
N GLU A 209 4.21 8.03 -4.07
CA GLU A 209 2.85 8.48 -3.73
C GLU A 209 2.23 7.71 -2.55
N LEU A 210 2.73 6.50 -2.31
CA LEU A 210 2.24 5.59 -1.26
C LEU A 210 2.98 5.77 0.08
N MET A 211 4.01 6.61 0.12
CA MET A 211 4.88 6.77 1.27
C MET A 211 4.26 7.59 2.39
N GLY A 212 3.60 6.90 3.33
CA GLY A 212 3.12 7.44 4.61
C GLY A 212 3.94 6.98 5.82
N ASP A 213 3.72 7.62 6.97
CA ASP A 213 4.34 7.24 8.26
C ASP A 213 3.98 5.79 8.65
N GLU A 214 2.81 5.30 8.22
CA GLU A 214 2.31 3.95 8.44
C GLU A 214 3.07 2.90 7.62
N PHE A 215 3.68 3.27 6.49
CA PHE A 215 4.38 2.34 5.62
C PHE A 215 5.79 2.00 6.13
N ILE A 216 6.46 2.96 6.79
CA ILE A 216 7.83 2.80 7.31
C ILE A 216 7.97 1.57 8.25
N PRO A 217 7.06 1.33 9.22
CA PRO A 217 7.06 0.12 10.01
C PRO A 217 6.97 -1.18 9.20
N LEU A 218 6.23 -1.18 8.09
CA LEU A 218 6.05 -2.35 7.24
C LEU A 218 7.38 -2.79 6.63
N ILE A 219 8.15 -1.85 6.09
CA ILE A 219 9.48 -2.13 5.51
C ILE A 219 10.45 -2.61 6.62
N ASN A 220 10.44 -1.95 7.77
CA ASN A 220 11.39 -2.23 8.85
C ASN A 220 11.14 -3.57 9.55
N LYS A 221 9.88 -3.99 9.71
CA LYS A 221 9.47 -5.11 10.59
C LYS A 221 8.61 -6.16 9.91
N GLY A 222 8.10 -5.89 8.72
CA GLY A 222 7.21 -6.79 7.99
C GLY A 222 7.88 -8.10 7.57
N GLY A 223 9.21 -8.10 7.35
CA GLY A 223 9.95 -9.31 7.01
C GLY A 223 9.79 -10.44 8.03
N GLY A 224 9.63 -10.12 9.32
CA GLY A 224 9.37 -11.13 10.36
C GLY A 224 8.01 -11.83 10.21
N ALA A 225 7.06 -11.20 9.51
CA ALA A 225 5.75 -11.75 9.22
C ALA A 225 5.66 -12.40 7.83
N GLY A 226 6.78 -12.48 7.10
CA GLY A 226 6.82 -12.98 5.72
C GLY A 226 6.44 -11.93 4.66
N VAL A 227 6.40 -10.64 5.01
CA VAL A 227 6.13 -9.56 4.03
C VAL A 227 7.38 -9.25 3.21
N GLU A 228 7.25 -9.36 1.89
CA GLU A 228 8.28 -9.02 0.91
C GLU A 228 7.81 -7.80 0.10
N VAL A 229 8.50 -6.67 0.24
CA VAL A 229 8.10 -5.41 -0.41
C VAL A 229 8.96 -5.18 -1.65
N THR A 230 8.30 -5.08 -2.81
CA THR A 230 8.89 -4.61 -4.06
C THR A 230 8.30 -3.25 -4.40
N ALA A 231 9.11 -2.20 -4.26
CA ALA A 231 8.72 -0.83 -4.52
C ALA A 231 9.30 -0.32 -5.84
N TYR A 232 8.45 0.26 -6.68
CA TYR A 232 8.83 0.88 -7.96
C TYR A 232 8.80 2.40 -7.82
N THR A 233 9.91 3.06 -8.13
CA THR A 233 10.03 4.53 -8.06
C THR A 233 10.82 5.06 -9.26
N GLN A 234 10.57 6.32 -9.62
CA GLN A 234 11.29 7.00 -10.70
C GLN A 234 12.61 7.58 -10.19
N THR A 235 12.59 8.31 -9.07
CA THR A 235 13.77 8.97 -8.52
C THR A 235 13.83 8.88 -6.99
N LEU A 236 15.03 9.06 -6.44
CA LEU A 236 15.25 9.26 -5.01
C LEU A 236 14.62 10.57 -4.53
N SER A 237 14.70 11.62 -5.35
CA SER A 237 14.13 12.93 -5.02
C SER A 237 12.63 12.88 -4.80
N ASP A 238 11.89 12.03 -5.51
CA ASP A 238 10.44 11.86 -5.28
C ASP A 238 10.16 11.27 -3.89
N ILE A 239 11.01 10.36 -3.41
CA ILE A 239 10.92 9.80 -2.05
C ILE A 239 11.30 10.85 -1.01
N GLU A 240 12.39 11.59 -1.22
CA GLU A 240 12.81 12.68 -0.32
C GLU A 240 11.74 13.76 -0.19
N ALA A 241 11.11 14.17 -1.30
CA ALA A 241 10.07 15.19 -1.34
C ALA A 241 8.80 14.74 -0.60
N CYS A 242 8.41 13.47 -0.73
CA CYS A 242 7.25 12.93 -0.03
C CYS A 242 7.46 12.87 1.49
N ILE A 243 8.63 12.38 1.94
CA ILE A 243 8.94 12.23 3.37
C ILE A 243 9.23 13.59 4.03
N GLY A 244 9.75 14.56 3.29
CA GLY A 244 10.14 15.88 3.80
C GLY A 244 11.39 15.86 4.69
N ASP A 245 12.07 14.71 4.80
CA ASP A 245 13.30 14.52 5.58
C ASP A 245 14.23 13.56 4.84
N ARG A 246 15.39 14.09 4.43
CA ARG A 246 16.42 13.35 3.71
C ARG A 246 16.98 12.18 4.51
N ALA A 247 17.20 12.33 5.81
CA ALA A 247 17.76 11.27 6.64
C ALA A 247 16.78 10.09 6.77
N LYS A 248 15.48 10.38 6.88
CA LYS A 248 14.44 9.34 6.87
C LYS A 248 14.32 8.67 5.49
N ALA A 249 14.43 9.43 4.41
CA ALA A 249 14.43 8.87 3.06
C ALA A 249 15.60 7.91 2.84
N ASP A 250 16.81 8.31 3.23
CA ASP A 250 18.00 7.46 3.18
C ASP A 250 17.83 6.19 4.04
N GLN A 251 17.20 6.30 5.22
CA GLN A 251 16.86 5.15 6.07
C GLN A 251 15.92 4.17 5.36
N VAL A 252 14.85 4.68 4.73
CA VAL A 252 13.87 3.86 4.01
C VAL A 252 14.55 3.13 2.85
N VAL A 253 15.32 3.84 2.03
CA VAL A 253 16.06 3.25 0.90
C VAL A 253 17.13 2.26 1.37
N GLY A 254 17.69 2.49 2.56
CA GLY A 254 18.65 1.58 3.22
C GLY A 254 18.04 0.23 3.61
N ASN A 255 16.74 0.19 3.95
CA ASN A 255 16.07 -1.05 4.33
C ASN A 255 15.82 -2.01 3.18
N PHE A 256 15.85 -1.52 1.93
CA PHE A 256 15.75 -2.39 0.76
C PHE A 256 17.09 -3.10 0.51
N ASN A 257 17.09 -4.42 0.73
CA ASN A 257 18.28 -5.26 0.56
C ASN A 257 18.69 -5.40 -0.91
N SER A 258 17.71 -5.50 -1.82
CA SER A 258 17.94 -5.61 -3.26
C SER A 258 17.54 -4.33 -3.97
N ARG A 259 18.33 -3.91 -4.95
CA ARG A 259 18.04 -2.73 -5.78
C ARG A 259 18.22 -3.08 -7.24
N ILE A 260 17.22 -2.77 -8.05
CA ILE A 260 17.27 -2.94 -9.51
C ILE A 260 17.15 -1.55 -10.12
N MET A 261 18.21 -1.08 -10.78
CA MET A 261 18.28 0.23 -11.40
C MET A 261 18.20 0.11 -12.92
N MET A 262 17.09 0.60 -13.46
CA MET A 262 16.91 0.78 -14.90
C MET A 262 17.53 2.11 -15.34
N ARG A 263 17.26 2.55 -16.57
CA ARG A 263 17.72 3.86 -17.06
C ARG A 263 17.18 4.98 -16.15
N VAL A 264 18.08 5.73 -15.54
CA VAL A 264 17.75 6.91 -14.72
C VAL A 264 18.58 8.10 -15.20
N ARG A 265 17.96 9.29 -15.22
CA ARG A 265 18.63 10.54 -15.64
C ARG A 265 19.27 11.30 -14.48
N GLU A 266 18.70 11.17 -13.29
CA GLU A 266 19.14 11.92 -12.12
C GLU A 266 20.43 11.35 -11.53
N SER A 267 21.46 12.21 -11.40
CA SER A 267 22.77 11.82 -10.86
C SER A 267 22.69 11.32 -9.41
N ALA A 268 21.86 11.94 -8.57
CA ALA A 268 21.71 11.54 -7.16
C ALA A 268 21.19 10.10 -7.02
N THR A 269 20.17 9.73 -7.81
CA THR A 269 19.67 8.36 -7.86
C THR A 269 20.72 7.39 -8.40
N VAL A 270 21.46 7.76 -9.45
CA VAL A 270 22.54 6.92 -10.01
C VAL A 270 23.62 6.63 -8.97
N GLU A 271 23.96 7.63 -8.15
CA GLU A 271 24.95 7.51 -7.08
C GLU A 271 24.53 6.53 -5.97
N LEU A 272 23.24 6.24 -5.79
CA LEU A 272 22.79 5.23 -4.83
C LEU A 272 23.36 3.85 -5.13
N LEU A 273 23.52 3.51 -6.41
CA LEU A 273 24.09 2.24 -6.85
C LEU A 273 25.60 2.33 -6.99
N THR A 274 26.12 3.36 -7.67
CA THR A 274 27.55 3.42 -8.03
C THR A 274 28.46 3.66 -6.82
N LYS A 275 28.02 4.38 -5.78
CA LYS A 275 28.83 4.60 -4.57
C LYS A 275 29.03 3.34 -3.72
N GLN A 276 28.16 2.34 -3.87
CA GLN A 276 28.28 1.06 -3.15
C GLN A 276 29.28 0.11 -3.83
N LEU A 277 29.71 0.42 -5.05
CA LEU A 277 30.60 -0.43 -5.82
C LEU A 277 32.07 -0.09 -5.55
N PRO A 278 32.96 -1.10 -5.52
CA PRO A 278 34.38 -0.87 -5.37
C PRO A 278 34.96 -0.17 -6.62
N GLN A 279 36.12 0.46 -6.44
CA GLN A 279 36.97 0.83 -7.57
C GLN A 279 37.79 -0.37 -8.03
N VAL A 280 38.12 -0.42 -9.31
CA VAL A 280 38.92 -1.47 -9.94
C VAL A 280 40.13 -0.86 -10.61
N ASP A 281 41.24 -1.60 -10.54
CA ASP A 281 42.48 -1.22 -11.21
C ASP A 281 42.46 -1.72 -12.66
N VAL A 282 42.57 -0.80 -13.61
CA VAL A 282 42.65 -1.09 -15.04
C VAL A 282 44.05 -0.77 -15.54
N LEU A 283 44.64 -1.73 -16.25
CA LEU A 283 45.92 -1.54 -16.92
C LEU A 283 45.72 -0.68 -18.17
N SER A 284 46.37 0.48 -18.19
CA SER A 284 46.42 1.40 -19.31
C SER A 284 47.81 1.36 -19.94
N ASN A 285 47.85 1.06 -21.23
CA ASN A 285 49.07 1.12 -22.02
C ASN A 285 49.15 2.47 -22.71
N SER A 286 50.19 3.24 -22.42
CA SER A 286 50.50 4.47 -23.13
C SER A 286 51.79 4.27 -23.93
N ILE A 287 51.71 4.46 -25.25
CA ILE A 287 52.87 4.45 -26.13
C ILE A 287 53.39 5.89 -26.20
N SER A 288 54.59 6.14 -25.67
CA SER A 288 55.29 7.40 -25.84
C SER A 288 56.41 7.20 -26.85
N SER A 289 56.31 7.89 -28.00
CA SER A 289 57.39 7.96 -28.99
C SER A 289 58.12 9.28 -28.82
N GLY A 290 59.40 9.19 -28.52
CA GLY A 290 60.30 10.32 -28.34
C GLY A 290 61.29 10.40 -29.49
N VAL A 291 61.50 11.62 -29.94
CA VAL A 291 62.42 11.99 -31.00
C VAL A 291 63.49 12.87 -30.37
N ALA A 292 64.76 12.46 -30.46
CA ALA A 292 65.88 13.25 -29.97
C ALA A 292 66.93 13.43 -31.07
N ASP A 293 67.27 14.69 -31.35
CA ASP A 293 68.39 15.03 -32.23
C ASP A 293 69.71 14.66 -31.55
N SER A 294 70.57 13.97 -32.29
CA SER A 294 71.92 13.62 -31.83
C SER A 294 72.80 14.87 -31.84
N ALA A 295 73.43 15.19 -30.71
CA ALA A 295 74.34 16.33 -30.60
C ALA A 295 75.75 16.06 -31.18
N ASP A 296 75.94 14.93 -31.88
CA ASP A 296 77.26 14.45 -32.28
C ASP A 296 77.62 14.92 -33.70
N ALA A 297 78.45 15.96 -33.80
CA ALA A 297 78.81 16.62 -35.06
C ALA A 297 79.75 15.78 -35.98
N GLN A 298 80.21 14.61 -35.53
CA GLN A 298 81.08 13.70 -36.31
C GLN A 298 80.49 12.28 -36.49
N GLY A 299 79.31 12.00 -35.93
CA GLY A 299 78.64 10.70 -36.03
C GLY A 299 77.66 10.63 -37.20
N ASN A 300 77.65 9.53 -37.95
CA ASN A 300 76.76 9.29 -39.11
C ASN A 300 75.30 8.96 -38.71
N ILE A 301 74.84 9.45 -37.55
CA ILE A 301 73.52 9.19 -36.99
C ILE A 301 72.89 10.55 -36.66
N SER A 302 72.01 11.01 -37.55
CA SER A 302 71.38 12.33 -37.48
C SER A 302 70.21 12.39 -36.49
N PHE A 303 69.65 11.25 -36.08
CA PHE A 303 68.45 11.19 -35.26
C PHE A 303 68.34 9.88 -34.50
N SER A 304 67.87 9.92 -33.25
CA SER A 304 67.52 8.74 -32.47
C SER A 304 66.03 8.77 -32.13
N SER A 305 65.31 7.71 -32.50
CA SER A 305 63.92 7.51 -32.12
C SER A 305 63.85 6.41 -31.06
N ASN A 306 63.17 6.71 -29.96
CA ASN A 306 62.85 5.72 -28.94
C ASN A 306 61.34 5.61 -28.81
N THR A 307 60.82 4.39 -28.91
CA THR A 307 59.41 4.10 -28.65
C THR A 307 59.34 3.29 -27.36
N GLN A 308 58.72 3.87 -26.33
CA GLN A 308 58.53 3.21 -25.05
C GLN A 308 57.05 2.88 -24.88
N ASP A 309 56.77 1.61 -24.61
CA ASP A 309 55.45 1.17 -24.12
C ASP A 309 55.47 1.21 -22.60
N ARG A 310 54.60 2.04 -22.02
CA ARG A 310 54.47 2.20 -20.56
C ARG A 310 53.13 1.65 -20.14
N MET A 311 53.17 0.53 -19.41
CA MET A 311 52.01 0.01 -18.70
C MET A 311 51.87 0.73 -17.36
N SER A 312 50.69 1.28 -17.10
CA SER A 312 50.35 1.94 -15.85
C SER A 312 49.02 1.40 -15.33
N SER A 313 48.91 1.25 -14.01
CA SER A 313 47.64 0.87 -13.38
C SER A 313 46.89 2.14 -12.99
N ILE A 314 45.64 2.28 -13.44
CA ILE A 314 44.78 3.41 -13.10
C ILE A 314 43.54 2.86 -12.39
N GLN A 315 43.24 3.42 -11.23
CA GLN A 315 42.06 3.06 -10.46
C GLN A 315 40.83 3.80 -11.01
N VAL A 316 39.81 3.06 -11.44
CA VAL A 316 38.57 3.58 -12.03
C VAL A 316 37.35 2.97 -11.31
N PRO A 317 36.19 3.65 -11.25
CA PRO A 317 34.99 3.06 -10.69
C PRO A 317 34.57 1.82 -11.49
N LEU A 318 34.11 0.76 -10.80
CA LEU A 318 33.62 -0.46 -11.47
C LEU A 318 32.48 -0.16 -12.47
N LEU A 319 31.63 0.80 -12.13
CA LEU A 319 30.54 1.25 -12.99
C LEU A 319 30.50 2.78 -13.03
N GLU A 320 30.68 3.34 -14.22
CA GLU A 320 30.54 4.77 -14.42
C GLU A 320 29.07 5.21 -14.37
N PRO A 321 28.73 6.36 -13.73
CA PRO A 321 27.38 6.91 -13.74
C PRO A 321 26.76 7.05 -15.15
N ALA A 322 27.58 7.42 -16.14
CA ALA A 322 27.14 7.53 -17.54
C ALA A 322 26.56 6.22 -18.10
N SER A 323 27.05 5.06 -17.64
CA SER A 323 26.55 3.75 -18.07
C SER A 323 25.10 3.51 -17.66
N LEU A 324 24.65 4.07 -16.53
CA LEU A 324 23.26 3.97 -16.06
C LEU A 324 22.34 4.92 -16.84
N VAL A 325 22.82 6.11 -17.17
CA VAL A 325 22.08 7.12 -17.95
C VAL A 325 21.83 6.64 -19.39
N GLN A 326 22.78 5.90 -19.96
CA GLN A 326 22.72 5.41 -21.34
C GLN A 326 22.09 4.01 -21.50
N LEU A 327 21.65 3.37 -20.41
CA LEU A 327 21.09 2.01 -20.42
C LEU A 327 19.99 1.82 -21.48
N PRO A 328 20.08 0.86 -22.41
CA PRO A 328 18.96 0.54 -23.31
C PRO A 328 17.69 0.10 -22.59
N LYS A 329 16.52 0.27 -23.22
CA LYS A 329 15.24 -0.25 -22.69
C LYS A 329 15.35 -1.77 -22.52
N GLY A 330 14.81 -2.29 -21.41
CA GLY A 330 14.89 -3.72 -21.08
C GLY A 330 16.27 -4.14 -20.53
N GLN A 331 17.10 -3.20 -20.08
CA GLN A 331 18.32 -3.51 -19.35
C GLN A 331 18.36 -2.79 -18.00
N ALA A 332 19.01 -3.41 -17.03
CA ALA A 332 19.19 -2.86 -15.69
C ALA A 332 20.55 -3.27 -15.12
N PHE A 333 21.00 -2.55 -14.10
CA PHE A 333 22.00 -3.04 -13.15
C PHE A 333 21.31 -3.32 -11.84
N ALA A 334 21.66 -4.42 -11.18
CA ALA A 334 21.08 -4.77 -9.89
C ALA A 334 22.17 -5.03 -8.86
N LEU A 335 21.92 -4.58 -7.63
CA LEU A 335 22.61 -5.05 -6.44
C LEU A 335 21.70 -6.08 -5.78
N LEU A 336 22.11 -7.35 -5.85
CA LEU A 336 21.38 -8.49 -5.26
C LEU A 336 22.24 -9.13 -4.17
N GLU A 337 21.64 -9.99 -3.35
CA GLU A 337 22.35 -10.85 -2.39
C GLU A 337 23.33 -10.09 -1.46
N GLY A 338 22.94 -8.90 -0.99
CA GLY A 338 23.77 -8.11 -0.09
C GLY A 338 24.87 -7.29 -0.78
N GLY A 339 24.70 -6.97 -2.07
CA GLY A 339 25.52 -5.96 -2.78
C GLY A 339 26.27 -6.47 -4.00
N GLN A 340 26.02 -7.70 -4.45
CA GLN A 340 26.64 -8.22 -5.67
C GLN A 340 26.04 -7.53 -6.90
N LEU A 341 26.91 -7.01 -7.77
CA LEU A 341 26.52 -6.33 -9.00
C LEU A 341 26.17 -7.34 -10.10
N TRP A 342 24.98 -7.18 -10.66
CA TRP A 342 24.48 -7.94 -11.80
C TRP A 342 24.11 -7.00 -12.94
N LYS A 343 24.46 -7.38 -14.16
CA LYS A 343 23.91 -6.77 -15.38
C LYS A 343 22.73 -7.62 -15.84
N LEU A 344 21.54 -7.02 -15.85
CA LEU A 344 20.29 -7.71 -16.18
C LEU A 344 19.79 -7.31 -17.56
N ARG A 345 19.16 -8.27 -18.24
CA ARG A 345 18.31 -8.05 -19.41
C ARG A 345 16.90 -8.51 -19.05
N ILE A 346 15.98 -7.56 -18.99
CA ILE A 346 14.58 -7.80 -18.68
C ILE A 346 13.87 -8.12 -20.00
N PRO A 347 13.18 -9.27 -20.11
CA PRO A 347 12.39 -9.58 -21.29
C PRO A 347 11.30 -8.51 -21.44
N LEU A 348 11.15 -7.98 -22.66
CA LEU A 348 10.04 -7.10 -22.96
C LEU A 348 8.82 -7.97 -23.25
N PRO A 349 7.65 -7.67 -22.67
CA PRO A 349 6.44 -8.41 -22.97
C PRO A 349 6.12 -8.28 -24.47
N ASP A 350 5.90 -9.42 -25.12
CA ASP A 350 5.46 -9.52 -26.51
C ASP A 350 4.12 -10.26 -26.54
N ALA A 351 3.06 -9.55 -26.90
CA ALA A 351 1.71 -10.12 -26.98
C ALA A 351 1.55 -11.09 -28.18
N ALA A 352 2.48 -11.09 -29.14
CA ALA A 352 2.35 -11.91 -30.35
C ALA A 352 2.41 -13.42 -30.10
N HIS A 353 2.90 -13.86 -28.93
CA HIS A 353 3.13 -15.28 -28.62
C HIS A 353 2.65 -15.68 -27.21
N ASP A 354 1.82 -14.87 -26.55
CA ASP A 354 1.28 -15.20 -25.23
C ASP A 354 -0.21 -15.53 -25.32
N PRO A 355 -0.58 -16.80 -25.56
CA PRO A 355 -1.97 -17.24 -25.58
C PRO A 355 -2.61 -17.21 -24.20
N LEU A 356 -1.91 -16.75 -23.15
CA LEU A 356 -2.44 -16.57 -21.81
C LEU A 356 -2.54 -15.09 -21.41
N MET A 357 -2.11 -14.15 -22.26
CA MET A 357 -2.19 -12.72 -21.95
C MET A 357 -3.64 -12.23 -22.16
N PRO A 358 -4.36 -11.80 -21.10
CA PRO A 358 -5.68 -11.20 -21.25
C PRO A 358 -5.62 -9.88 -22.03
N GLU A 359 -6.66 -9.61 -22.80
CA GLU A 359 -6.77 -8.39 -23.64
C GLU A 359 -6.74 -7.08 -22.82
N SER A 360 -7.25 -7.12 -21.59
CA SER A 360 -7.25 -5.98 -20.67
C SER A 360 -7.47 -6.40 -19.23
N ILE A 361 -7.10 -5.53 -18.29
CA ILE A 361 -7.43 -5.68 -16.86
C ILE A 361 -8.95 -5.76 -16.66
N THR A 362 -9.74 -5.04 -17.46
CA THR A 362 -11.21 -5.11 -17.45
C THR A 362 -11.73 -6.51 -17.79
N HIS A 363 -11.06 -7.21 -18.71
CA HIS A 363 -11.39 -8.60 -19.04
C HIS A 363 -11.15 -9.50 -17.81
N ILE A 364 -10.00 -9.37 -17.15
CA ILE A 364 -9.68 -10.09 -15.91
C ILE A 364 -10.74 -9.81 -14.83
N ALA A 365 -11.10 -8.54 -14.63
CA ALA A 365 -12.08 -8.14 -13.62
C ALA A 365 -13.46 -8.79 -13.87
N ARG A 366 -13.95 -8.77 -15.12
CA ARG A 366 -15.22 -9.43 -15.49
C ARG A 366 -15.18 -10.95 -15.31
N TYR A 367 -14.03 -11.55 -15.59
CA TYR A 367 -13.82 -12.98 -15.35
C TYR A 367 -13.89 -13.31 -13.85
N MET A 368 -13.19 -12.50 -13.03
CA MET A 368 -13.22 -12.61 -11.58
C MET A 368 -14.64 -12.47 -11.03
N GLU A 369 -15.41 -11.47 -11.47
CA GLU A 369 -16.82 -11.28 -11.08
C GLU A 369 -17.66 -12.54 -11.31
N LYS A 370 -17.54 -13.19 -12.48
CA LYS A 370 -18.29 -14.42 -12.79
C LYS A 370 -17.92 -15.62 -11.91
N GLN A 371 -16.69 -15.69 -11.41
CA GLN A 371 -16.24 -16.80 -10.57
C GLN A 371 -16.65 -16.64 -9.10
N TYR A 372 -16.76 -15.39 -8.63
CA TYR A 372 -17.12 -15.11 -7.23
C TYR A 372 -18.63 -15.30 -6.94
N ASP A 373 -19.48 -15.42 -7.96
CA ASP A 373 -20.90 -15.79 -7.80
C ASP A 373 -21.08 -17.23 -7.26
N SER A 374 -20.11 -18.12 -7.47
CA SER A 374 -20.09 -19.43 -6.82
C SER A 374 -19.34 -19.34 -5.48
N THR A 375 -20.10 -19.39 -4.38
CA THR A 375 -19.57 -19.23 -3.01
C THR A 375 -18.36 -20.14 -2.77
N PRO A 376 -17.13 -19.61 -2.65
CA PRO A 376 -15.97 -20.43 -2.33
C PRO A 376 -16.08 -20.81 -0.86
N ILE A 377 -16.18 -22.10 -0.59
CA ILE A 377 -16.13 -22.64 0.77
C ILE A 377 -14.71 -22.42 1.30
N TRP A 378 -14.51 -21.47 2.20
CA TRP A 378 -13.17 -21.02 2.64
C TRP A 378 -12.31 -22.10 3.32
N TRP A 379 -12.92 -23.22 3.74
CA TRP A 379 -12.22 -24.38 4.32
C TRP A 379 -11.95 -25.50 3.31
N ASP A 380 -12.54 -25.45 2.11
CA ASP A 380 -12.43 -26.50 1.10
C ASP A 380 -11.56 -25.97 -0.04
N ARG A 381 -10.23 -26.14 0.12
CA ARG A 381 -9.28 -25.85 -0.94
C ARG A 381 -9.44 -26.94 -2.03
N PRO A 382 -9.70 -26.62 -3.30
CA PRO A 382 -9.51 -27.61 -4.35
C PRO A 382 -8.02 -27.98 -4.41
N GLU A 383 -7.70 -29.24 -4.14
CA GLU A 383 -6.32 -29.78 -4.13
C GLU A 383 -5.59 -29.63 -5.49
N THR A 384 -6.32 -29.34 -6.56
CA THR A 384 -5.76 -29.22 -7.90
C THR A 384 -5.13 -27.84 -8.09
N VAL A 385 -3.81 -27.79 -7.91
CA VAL A 385 -2.95 -26.82 -8.59
C VAL A 385 -3.36 -26.82 -10.07
N VAL A 386 -3.63 -25.63 -10.60
CA VAL A 386 -3.97 -25.41 -12.00
C VAL A 386 -2.95 -26.14 -12.89
N THR A 387 -3.41 -27.20 -13.56
CA THR A 387 -2.64 -27.88 -14.62
C THR A 387 -3.10 -27.32 -15.96
N ALA A 388 -2.30 -27.45 -17.03
CA ALA A 388 -2.63 -26.95 -18.38
C ALA A 388 -3.99 -27.44 -18.97
N LYS A 389 -4.69 -28.37 -18.31
CA LYS A 389 -6.07 -28.79 -18.66
C LYS A 389 -7.18 -28.13 -17.83
N ASN A 390 -6.82 -27.51 -16.71
CA ASN A 390 -7.70 -26.77 -15.80
C ASN A 390 -7.31 -25.28 -15.73
N ASP A 391 -6.56 -24.79 -16.73
CA ASP A 391 -6.08 -23.41 -16.77
C ASP A 391 -7.23 -22.47 -17.16
N PRO A 392 -7.72 -21.61 -16.26
CA PRO A 392 -8.86 -20.74 -16.53
C PRO A 392 -8.62 -19.78 -17.70
N ILE A 393 -7.35 -19.51 -18.01
CA ILE A 393 -6.96 -18.63 -19.10
C ILE A 393 -7.11 -19.31 -20.49
N LEU A 394 -6.95 -20.62 -20.59
CA LEU A 394 -7.22 -21.35 -21.84
C LEU A 394 -8.72 -21.31 -22.21
N TRP A 395 -9.61 -21.40 -21.22
CA TRP A 395 -11.06 -21.27 -21.44
C TRP A 395 -11.49 -19.87 -21.88
N LEU A 396 -10.83 -18.82 -21.36
CA LEU A 396 -11.06 -17.43 -21.76
C LEU A 396 -10.80 -17.23 -23.26
N ASN A 397 -9.73 -17.80 -23.80
CA ASN A 397 -9.36 -17.67 -25.21
C ASN A 397 -10.05 -18.66 -26.16
N ASP A 398 -10.58 -19.78 -25.66
CA ASP A 398 -11.34 -20.74 -26.48
C ASP A 398 -12.79 -20.30 -26.77
N SER A 399 -13.32 -19.34 -26.00
CA SER A 399 -14.73 -18.94 -26.07
C SER A 399 -15.14 -18.17 -27.33
N GLU A 400 -14.19 -17.81 -28.22
CA GLU A 400 -14.48 -17.21 -29.54
C GLU A 400 -14.72 -18.20 -30.69
N THR A 401 -14.61 -19.52 -30.49
CA THR A 401 -14.69 -20.49 -31.63
C THR A 401 -16.01 -21.23 -31.82
N THR A 402 -17.11 -20.82 -31.16
CA THR A 402 -18.43 -21.49 -31.36
C THR A 402 -19.58 -20.56 -31.72
N GLU A 403 -19.35 -19.59 -32.61
CA GLU A 403 -20.43 -19.07 -33.47
C GLU A 403 -19.98 -19.13 -34.94
N LYS A 404 -19.98 -20.34 -35.51
CA LYS A 404 -20.14 -20.46 -36.96
C LYS A 404 -21.54 -19.94 -37.29
N GLN A 405 -21.63 -18.74 -37.85
CA GLN A 405 -22.76 -18.34 -38.68
C GLN A 405 -23.00 -19.46 -39.69
N THR A 406 -24.14 -20.14 -39.56
CA THR A 406 -24.66 -21.02 -40.59
C THR A 406 -25.06 -20.14 -41.78
N ASP A 407 -24.19 -20.08 -42.77
CA ASP A 407 -24.48 -19.52 -44.08
C ASP A 407 -25.35 -20.53 -44.86
N ASP A 408 -26.68 -20.32 -44.82
CA ASP A 408 -27.68 -21.04 -45.61
C ASP A 408 -27.62 -20.57 -47.08
N THR A 409 -26.60 -21.02 -47.81
CA THR A 409 -26.56 -20.88 -49.27
C THR A 409 -26.49 -22.27 -49.93
N PRO A 410 -27.43 -22.65 -50.81
CA PRO A 410 -27.44 -23.99 -51.41
C PRO A 410 -26.27 -24.20 -52.40
N ASP A 411 -25.55 -25.31 -52.22
CA ASP A 411 -24.41 -25.71 -53.07
C ASP A 411 -24.75 -25.76 -54.56
N THR A 412 -23.87 -25.15 -55.38
CA THR A 412 -23.88 -25.30 -56.84
C THR A 412 -22.91 -26.44 -57.23
N PRO A 413 -23.29 -27.39 -58.10
CA PRO A 413 -22.49 -28.59 -58.36
C PRO A 413 -21.22 -28.30 -59.18
N PRO A 414 -20.17 -29.14 -59.07
CA PRO A 414 -18.83 -28.80 -59.55
C PRO A 414 -18.73 -28.92 -61.07
N ALA A 415 -18.24 -27.86 -61.71
CA ALA A 415 -17.85 -27.88 -63.11
C ALA A 415 -16.34 -28.15 -63.25
N ARG A 416 -16.07 -29.24 -63.97
CA ARG A 416 -14.81 -29.82 -64.47
C ARG A 416 -13.57 -28.92 -64.59
N GLU A 417 -12.46 -29.54 -64.20
CA GLU A 417 -11.05 -29.21 -64.48
C GLU A 417 -10.77 -28.72 -65.92
N ARG A 418 -9.95 -27.67 -66.01
CA ARG A 418 -8.80 -27.58 -66.91
C ARG A 418 -7.67 -26.78 -66.29
#